data_AF-V2Y3S1-F1
#
_entry.id   AF-V2Y3S1-F1
#
_cell.length_a   1.000
_cell.length_b   1.000
_cell.length_c   1.000
_cell.angle_alpha   90.00
_cell.angle_beta   90.00
_cell.angle_gamma   90.00
#
_symmetry.space_group_name_H-M   'P 1'
#
loop_
_entity.id
_entity.type
_entity.pdbx_description
1 polymer ?
#
loop_
_entity_poly.entity_id
_entity_poly.type
_entity_poly.pdbx_seq_one_letter_code
_entity_poly.pdbx_strand_id
1 'polypeptide(L)'
;MMKGVEAVPIGSDGLITLPYFAGERTPINDPFASGCILGLTLAHTRAHLYRSALEGIAYSVHQQIKMMEEHENVKIEQIYIVGGGVKNDVWMQIVSDVLGREIPKISSYL
;
A
#
# COMPACT_ATOMS: atom_id res chain seq x y z
N MET A 1 15.15 -4.41 3.50
CA MET A 1 14.10 -4.78 2.52
C MET A 1 14.34 -6.20 2.05
N MET A 2 13.29 -6.86 1.59
CA MET A 2 13.40 -8.14 0.90
C MET A 2 13.98 -7.92 -0.50
N LYS A 3 14.97 -8.74 -0.90
CA LYS A 3 15.55 -8.70 -2.25
C LYS A 3 14.62 -9.35 -3.27
N GLY A 4 14.67 -8.90 -4.52
CA GLY A 4 13.93 -9.50 -5.64
C GLY A 4 12.46 -9.10 -5.72
N VAL A 5 12.03 -8.13 -4.90
CA VAL A 5 10.65 -7.60 -4.91
C VAL A 5 10.43 -6.72 -6.14
N GLU A 6 11.46 -5.95 -6.48
CA GLU A 6 11.59 -5.13 -7.68
C GLU A 6 11.44 -5.94 -8.98
N ALA A 7 11.76 -7.23 -8.95
CA ALA A 7 11.64 -8.12 -10.11
C ALA A 7 10.25 -8.75 -10.27
N VAL A 8 9.41 -8.71 -9.23
CA VAL A 8 8.01 -9.15 -9.34
C VAL A 8 7.23 -8.12 -10.18
N PRO A 9 6.36 -8.52 -11.11
CA PRO A 9 5.53 -7.56 -11.85
C PRO A 9 4.59 -6.75 -10.95
N ILE A 10 4.17 -5.57 -11.44
CA ILE A 10 3.10 -4.78 -10.80
C ILE A 10 1.82 -5.63 -10.72
N GLY A 11 1.17 -5.62 -9.56
CA GLY A 11 -0.03 -6.43 -9.32
C GLY A 11 0.29 -7.85 -8.84
N SER A 12 1.56 -8.17 -8.57
CA SER A 12 2.01 -9.40 -7.93
C SER A 12 1.46 -10.68 -8.58
N ASP A 13 1.34 -10.69 -9.91
CA ASP A 13 0.76 -11.77 -10.73
C ASP A 13 -0.66 -12.19 -10.28
N GLY A 14 -1.45 -11.21 -9.81
CA GLY A 14 -2.83 -11.41 -9.38
C GLY A 14 -2.97 -11.78 -7.90
N LEU A 15 -1.86 -11.83 -7.15
CA LEU A 15 -1.88 -12.08 -5.71
C LEU A 15 -2.33 -10.81 -4.95
N ILE A 16 -3.40 -10.94 -4.17
CA ILE A 16 -3.96 -9.82 -3.38
C ILE A 16 -3.76 -10.10 -1.90
N THR A 17 -3.24 -9.12 -1.16
CA THR A 17 -3.19 -9.15 0.30
C THR A 17 -4.10 -8.07 0.88
N LEU A 18 -5.08 -8.46 1.72
CA LEU A 18 -5.81 -7.53 2.57
C LEU A 18 -5.05 -7.39 3.91
N PRO A 19 -4.61 -6.17 4.27
CA PRO A 19 -3.68 -5.98 5.40
C PRO A 19 -4.37 -5.90 6.78
N TYR A 20 -5.60 -6.40 6.92
CA TYR A 20 -6.43 -6.29 8.13
C TYR A 20 -6.00 -7.26 9.25
N PHE A 21 -4.70 -7.36 9.52
CA PHE A 21 -4.14 -8.33 10.47
C PHE A 21 -4.51 -8.06 11.94
N ALA A 22 -5.10 -6.90 12.23
CA ALA A 22 -5.51 -6.48 13.57
C ALA A 22 -6.89 -5.78 13.56
N GLY A 23 -7.80 -6.25 12.70
CA GLY A 23 -8.99 -5.49 12.33
C GLY A 23 -8.65 -4.32 11.41
N GLU A 24 -9.64 -3.48 11.11
CA GLU A 24 -9.44 -2.25 10.34
C GLU A 24 -10.35 -1.13 10.83
N ARG A 25 -9.79 0.07 10.97
CA ARG A 25 -10.54 1.27 11.38
C ARG A 25 -11.11 1.99 10.17
N THR A 26 -10.26 2.31 9.21
CA THR A 26 -10.65 2.98 7.96
C THR A 26 -10.06 2.17 6.82
N PRO A 27 -10.86 1.72 5.84
CA PRO A 27 -12.18 2.26 5.48
C PRO A 27 -13.39 1.50 6.08
N ILE A 28 -13.24 0.25 6.50
CA ILE A 28 -14.39 -0.62 6.80
C ILE A 28 -14.92 -0.56 8.23
N ASN A 29 -14.16 0.03 9.16
CA ASN A 29 -14.51 0.14 10.58
C ASN A 29 -15.00 -1.18 11.20
N ASP A 30 -14.24 -2.25 10.98
CA ASP A 30 -14.54 -3.59 11.45
C ASP A 30 -13.40 -4.11 12.34
N PRO A 31 -13.59 -4.20 13.66
CA PRO A 31 -12.58 -4.74 14.57
C PRO A 31 -12.38 -6.25 14.43
N PHE A 32 -13.28 -6.96 13.74
CA PHE A 32 -13.20 -8.41 13.51
C PHE A 32 -12.69 -8.76 12.12
N ALA A 33 -12.38 -7.76 11.28
CA ALA A 33 -11.72 -7.99 10.00
C ALA A 33 -10.40 -8.75 10.20
N SER A 34 -10.11 -9.66 9.27
CA SER A 34 -8.89 -10.47 9.30
C SER A 34 -8.13 -10.30 7.99
N GLY A 35 -6.80 -10.32 8.09
CA GLY A 35 -5.95 -10.26 6.92
C GLY A 35 -6.09 -11.53 6.09
N CYS A 36 -6.06 -11.38 4.78
CA CYS A 36 -6.17 -12.51 3.86
C CYS A 36 -5.21 -12.37 2.69
N ILE A 37 -4.84 -13.51 2.12
CA ILE A 37 -4.07 -13.59 0.87
C ILE A 37 -4.92 -14.38 -0.12
N LEU A 38 -5.26 -13.75 -1.24
CA LEU A 38 -6.20 -14.26 -2.24
C LEU A 38 -5.46 -14.45 -3.56
N GLY A 39 -5.76 -15.56 -4.26
CA GLY A 39 -5.15 -15.86 -5.56
C GLY A 39 -3.80 -16.59 -5.48
N LEU A 40 -3.45 -17.20 -4.35
CA LEU A 40 -2.17 -17.91 -4.19
C LEU A 40 -2.09 -19.13 -5.14
N THR A 41 -0.93 -19.33 -5.76
CA THR A 41 -0.62 -20.45 -6.68
C THR A 41 0.83 -20.86 -6.49
N LEU A 42 1.26 -21.97 -7.10
CA LEU A 42 2.66 -22.43 -7.06
C LEU A 42 3.63 -21.53 -7.84
N ALA A 43 3.14 -20.63 -8.68
CA ALA A 43 3.98 -19.65 -9.37
C ALA A 43 4.46 -18.53 -8.42
N HIS A 44 3.72 -18.29 -7.35
CA HIS A 44 4.02 -17.22 -6.41
C HIS A 44 5.17 -17.59 -5.46
N THR A 45 6.11 -16.65 -5.34
CA THR A 45 7.26 -16.76 -4.43
C THR A 45 7.04 -15.90 -3.19
N ARG A 46 7.98 -15.99 -2.23
CA ARG A 46 8.03 -15.06 -1.09
C ARG A 46 8.06 -13.59 -1.52
N ALA A 47 8.61 -13.28 -2.70
CA ALA A 47 8.68 -11.92 -3.22
C ALA A 47 7.30 -11.41 -3.62
N HIS A 48 6.44 -12.29 -4.16
CA HIS A 48 5.05 -11.97 -4.49
C HIS A 48 4.24 -11.71 -3.22
N LEU A 49 4.41 -12.55 -2.19
CA LEU A 49 3.76 -12.33 -0.89
C LEU A 49 4.17 -10.97 -0.29
N TYR A 50 5.46 -10.62 -0.35
CA TYR A 50 5.93 -9.34 0.14
C TYR A 50 5.42 -8.16 -0.69
N ARG A 51 5.48 -8.25 -2.03
CA ARG A 51 5.01 -7.20 -2.92
C ARG A 51 3.50 -6.98 -2.79
N SER A 52 2.69 -8.04 -2.78
CA SER A 52 1.24 -7.93 -2.64
C SER A 52 0.84 -7.32 -1.29
N ALA A 53 1.61 -7.56 -0.22
CA ALA A 53 1.39 -6.88 1.05
C ALA A 53 1.71 -5.38 0.98
N LEU A 54 2.81 -5.00 0.31
CA LEU A 54 3.15 -3.59 0.07
C LEU A 54 2.09 -2.88 -0.79
N GLU A 55 1.63 -3.53 -1.86
CA GLU A 55 0.54 -3.07 -2.72
C GLU A 55 -0.77 -2.95 -1.93
N GLY A 56 -1.11 -3.94 -1.11
CA GLY A 56 -2.32 -3.91 -0.25
C GLY A 56 -2.33 -2.74 0.73
N ILE A 57 -1.19 -2.43 1.36
CA ILE A 57 -1.05 -1.25 2.22
C ILE A 57 -1.22 0.04 1.40
N ALA A 58 -0.61 0.12 0.21
CA ALA A 58 -0.75 1.28 -0.67
C ALA A 58 -2.20 1.50 -1.13
N TYR A 59 -2.95 0.44 -1.40
CA TYR A 59 -4.37 0.53 -1.73
C TYR A 59 -5.22 0.98 -0.53
N SER A 60 -4.91 0.56 0.70
CA SER A 60 -5.57 1.09 1.90
C SER A 60 -5.35 2.60 2.04
N VAL A 61 -4.12 3.09 1.78
CA VAL A 61 -3.83 4.54 1.74
C VAL A 61 -4.62 5.24 0.63
N HIS A 62 -4.72 4.64 -0.55
CA HIS A 62 -5.52 5.18 -1.66
C HIS A 62 -7.00 5.31 -1.30
N GLN A 63 -7.58 4.29 -0.66
CA GLN A 63 -8.96 4.31 -0.21
C GLN A 63 -9.21 5.45 0.78
N GLN A 64 -8.31 5.64 1.74
CA GLN A 64 -8.41 6.74 2.71
C GLN A 64 -8.34 8.11 2.03
N ILE A 65 -7.44 8.28 1.05
CA ILE A 65 -7.34 9.52 0.27
C ILE A 65 -8.62 9.75 -0.53
N LYS A 66 -9.15 8.72 -1.19
CA LYS A 66 -10.40 8.84 -1.96
C LYS A 66 -11.58 9.24 -1.08
N MET A 67 -11.73 8.63 0.09
CA MET A 67 -12.75 9.02 1.06
C MET A 67 -12.58 10.48 1.52
N MET A 68 -11.35 10.96 1.72
CA MET A 68 -11.12 12.38 2.03
C MET A 68 -11.53 13.31 0.87
N GLU A 69 -11.26 12.93 -0.37
CA GLU A 69 -11.64 13.69 -1.57
C GLU A 69 -13.16 13.71 -1.84
N GLU A 70 -13.92 12.76 -1.29
CA GLU A 70 -15.39 12.72 -1.39
C GLU A 70 -16.08 13.79 -0.53
N HIS A 71 -15.39 14.34 0.48
CA HIS A 71 -15.95 15.40 1.31
C HIS A 71 -15.96 16.75 0.58
N GLU A 72 -17.12 17.43 0.62
CA GLU A 72 -17.25 18.78 0.07
C GLU A 72 -16.21 19.72 0.68
N ASN A 73 -15.51 20.48 -0.19
CA ASN A 73 -14.46 21.45 0.15
C ASN A 73 -13.09 20.87 0.56
N VAL A 74 -12.84 19.57 0.41
CA VAL A 74 -11.50 19.01 0.57
C VAL A 74 -10.80 18.88 -0.78
N LYS A 75 -9.68 19.61 -0.95
CA LYS A 75 -8.80 19.49 -2.13
C LYS A 75 -7.39 19.13 -1.68
N ILE A 76 -6.96 17.89 -1.96
CA ILE A 76 -5.63 17.41 -1.62
C ILE A 76 -4.65 17.85 -2.72
N GLU A 77 -3.86 18.88 -2.44
CA GLU A 77 -2.86 19.42 -3.37
C GLU A 77 -1.54 18.66 -3.33
N GLN A 78 -1.15 18.17 -2.15
CA GLN A 78 0.12 17.47 -1.97
C GLN A 78 0.00 16.38 -0.92
N ILE A 79 0.75 15.30 -1.11
CA ILE A 79 0.77 14.14 -0.21
C ILE A 79 2.21 13.91 0.20
N TYR A 80 2.42 13.75 1.51
CA TYR A 80 3.71 13.47 2.09
C TYR A 80 3.64 12.14 2.85
N ILE A 81 4.58 11.25 2.60
CA ILE A 81 4.73 10.00 3.36
C ILE A 81 5.83 10.21 4.40
N VAL A 82 5.53 9.82 5.63
CA VAL A 82 6.43 9.93 6.78
C VAL A 82 6.50 8.60 7.54
N GLY A 83 7.42 8.50 8.51
CA GLY A 83 7.61 7.30 9.32
C GLY A 83 8.53 6.25 8.68
N GLY A 84 8.68 5.08 9.30
CA GLY A 84 9.70 4.09 8.92
C GLY A 84 9.59 3.55 7.49
N GLY A 85 8.39 3.57 6.89
CA GLY A 85 8.13 3.10 5.54
C GLY A 85 8.87 3.89 4.46
N VAL A 86 9.22 5.16 4.71
CA VAL A 86 9.99 6.01 3.75
C VAL A 86 11.38 5.48 3.43
N LYS A 87 11.91 4.57 4.26
CA LYS A 87 13.18 3.89 4.02
C LYS A 87 13.07 2.85 2.90
N ASN A 88 11.86 2.45 2.52
CA ASN A 88 11.59 1.46 1.49
C ASN A 88 11.26 2.11 0.15
N ASP A 89 12.26 2.25 -0.71
CA ASP A 89 12.12 2.88 -2.02
C ASP A 89 11.11 2.15 -2.92
N VAL A 90 11.07 0.81 -2.86
CA VAL A 90 10.09 0.02 -3.60
C VAL A 90 8.67 0.36 -3.17
N TRP A 91 8.43 0.49 -1.86
CA TRP A 91 7.11 0.85 -1.36
C TRP A 91 6.74 2.30 -1.67
N MET A 92 7.69 3.24 -1.58
CA MET A 92 7.49 4.63 -1.98
C MET A 92 7.04 4.73 -3.44
N GLN A 93 7.67 3.94 -4.33
CA GLN A 93 7.25 3.88 -5.73
C GLN A 93 5.86 3.26 -5.89
N ILE A 94 5.58 2.14 -5.22
CA ILE A 94 4.25 1.50 -5.25
C ILE A 94 3.15 2.48 -4.82
N VAL A 95 3.37 3.25 -3.75
CA VAL A 95 2.38 4.24 -3.31
C VAL A 95 2.21 5.35 -4.35
N SER A 96 3.30 5.84 -4.95
CA SER A 96 3.24 6.84 -6.03
C SER A 96 2.42 6.33 -7.23
N ASP A 97 2.67 5.09 -7.66
CA ASP A 97 1.97 4.44 -8.76
C ASP A 97 0.48 4.24 -8.45
N VAL A 98 0.16 3.70 -7.26
CA VAL A 98 -1.23 3.44 -6.83
C VAL A 98 -2.02 4.75 -6.66
N LEU A 99 -1.40 5.82 -6.17
CA LEU A 99 -2.05 7.12 -6.04
C LEU A 99 -2.14 7.88 -7.36
N GLY A 100 -1.37 7.48 -8.38
CA GLY A 100 -1.23 8.23 -9.63
C GLY A 100 -0.65 9.63 -9.42
N ARG A 101 0.22 9.80 -8.41
CA ARG A 101 0.74 11.10 -7.97
C ARG A 101 2.21 10.98 -7.63
N GLU A 102 2.97 12.03 -7.95
CA GLU A 102 4.34 12.16 -7.48
C GLU A 102 4.35 12.32 -5.95
N ILE A 103 5.11 11.45 -5.27
CA ILE A 103 5.30 11.52 -3.83
C ILE A 103 6.73 11.98 -3.53
N PRO A 104 6.92 13.23 -3.07
CA PRO A 104 8.25 13.72 -2.76
C PRO A 104 8.83 12.96 -1.57
N LYS A 105 10.03 12.41 -1.75
CA LYS A 105 10.78 11.79 -0.65
C LYS A 105 11.37 12.90 0.22
N ILE A 106 10.79 13.10 1.40
CA ILE A 106 11.36 14.04 2.37
C ILE A 106 12.59 13.38 3.01
N SER A 107 13.77 13.94 2.74
CA SER A 107 15.05 13.40 3.23
C SER A 107 15.27 13.57 4.75
N SER A 108 14.39 14.26 5.47
CA SER A 108 14.58 14.54 6.89
C SER A 108 13.28 14.90 7.62
N TYR A 109 12.86 14.05 8.55
CA TYR A 109 12.16 14.44 9.77
C TYR A 109 12.82 13.66 10.91
N LEU A 110 13.73 14.36 11.61
CA LEU A 110 14.45 13.97 12.85
C LEU A 110 15.36 12.72 12.77
#